data_AF-A0A250FC95-F1
#
_entry.id   AF-A0A250FC95-F1
#
_cell.length_a   1.000
_cell.length_b   1.000
_cell.length_c   1.000
_cell.angle_alpha   90.00
_cell.angle_beta   90.00
_cell.angle_gamma   90.00
#
_symmetry.space_group_name_H-M   'P 1'
#
loop_
_entity.id
_entity.type
_entity.pdbx_description
1 polymer ?
#
loop_
_entity_poly.entity_id
_entity_poly.type
_entity_poly.pdbx_seq_one_letter_code
_entity_poly.pdbx_strand_id
1 'polypeptide(L)'
;MKPNIFDIATKELSQDAFITWLLAFADNDNQQYDKELNLCAKEFVSMLIKKQIPNFNDPILTVEAGRQWENIDVWAEVNGKYLIIIEDKTISSEHSNQLERYKGIAEKWCSENKYETPICIYLKTGNESLSIFNAIKDKGYAIFDRTDFITLLNNHKDIKNNIFIDFYERMTNLEKLSTAFEHKPLDEWNGNDWQGFFKLIETKINILKWHYVNNPNGGFWNAILNWEYWGDYPVYIQLEEGKLCFKLSTDPDDIDLPDNFDRTNTRNELYNLIIEKANALGLNEIRKPDRFGNGKYMTVAIIDKENWLANEKGFVNAQKVVENLIKYLRFLREEILK
;
A
#
# COMPACT_ATOMS: atom_id res chain seq x y z
N MET A 1 -7.29 -3.44 -28.92
CA MET A 1 -6.17 -3.83 -28.04
C MET A 1 -5.98 -5.33 -28.16
N LYS A 2 -4.73 -5.81 -28.14
CA LYS A 2 -4.43 -7.25 -28.02
C LYS A 2 -4.98 -7.73 -26.67
N PRO A 3 -5.73 -8.84 -26.60
CA PRO A 3 -6.13 -9.43 -25.32
C PRO A 3 -4.89 -9.81 -24.50
N ASN A 4 -4.94 -9.55 -23.19
CA ASN A 4 -3.89 -9.91 -22.25
C ASN A 4 -4.46 -10.90 -21.22
N ILE A 5 -3.78 -12.03 -21.01
CA ILE A 5 -4.32 -13.08 -20.13
C ILE A 5 -4.47 -12.62 -18.67
N PHE A 6 -3.60 -11.74 -18.18
CA PHE A 6 -3.62 -11.22 -16.79
C PHE A 6 -4.63 -10.08 -16.59
N ASP A 7 -5.19 -9.52 -17.66
CA ASP A 7 -6.35 -8.64 -17.57
C ASP A 7 -7.66 -9.43 -17.42
N ILE A 8 -7.67 -10.71 -17.80
CA ILE A 8 -8.81 -11.61 -17.70
C ILE A 8 -8.73 -12.46 -16.42
N ALA A 9 -7.56 -13.03 -16.14
CA ALA A 9 -7.27 -13.77 -14.93
C ALA A 9 -6.81 -12.80 -13.85
N THR A 10 -7.73 -12.06 -13.22
CA THR A 10 -7.39 -10.98 -12.29
C THR A 10 -7.15 -11.41 -10.84
N LYS A 11 -7.34 -12.70 -10.54
CA LYS A 11 -7.15 -13.24 -9.18
C LYS A 11 -5.67 -13.48 -8.88
N GLU A 12 -5.33 -13.42 -7.60
CA GLU A 12 -3.98 -13.74 -7.05
C GLU A 12 -3.45 -15.07 -7.59
N LEU A 13 -4.31 -16.08 -7.72
CA LEU A 13 -3.96 -17.39 -8.29
C LEU A 13 -3.25 -17.35 -9.67
N SER A 14 -3.55 -16.36 -10.50
CA SER A 14 -2.90 -16.18 -11.80
C SER A 14 -1.48 -15.63 -11.66
N GLN A 15 -1.28 -14.74 -10.68
CA GLN A 15 0.01 -14.18 -10.34
C GLN A 15 0.87 -15.25 -9.66
N ASP A 16 0.32 -16.05 -8.74
CA ASP A 16 0.98 -17.25 -8.21
C ASP A 16 1.50 -18.14 -9.32
N ALA A 17 0.64 -18.46 -10.30
CA ALA A 17 1.01 -19.30 -11.44
C ALA A 17 2.16 -18.70 -12.25
N PHE A 18 2.14 -17.39 -12.50
CA PHE A 18 3.22 -16.71 -13.21
C PHE A 18 4.53 -16.71 -12.41
N ILE A 19 4.47 -16.40 -11.12
CA ILE A 19 5.64 -16.38 -10.23
C ILE A 19 6.28 -17.75 -10.18
N THR A 20 5.49 -18.81 -9.91
CA THR A 20 6.00 -20.18 -9.89
C THR A 20 6.56 -20.60 -11.25
N TRP A 21 5.89 -20.24 -12.35
CA TRP A 21 6.38 -20.50 -13.70
C TRP A 21 7.74 -19.83 -13.95
N LEU A 22 7.90 -18.56 -13.57
CA LEU A 22 9.15 -17.84 -13.71
C LEU A 22 10.25 -18.43 -12.81
N LEU A 23 9.94 -18.79 -11.56
CA LEU A 23 10.87 -19.46 -10.65
C LEU A 23 11.34 -20.80 -11.22
N ALA A 24 10.43 -21.63 -11.72
CA ALA A 24 10.79 -22.91 -12.33
C ALA A 24 11.73 -22.71 -13.54
N PHE A 25 11.50 -21.68 -14.35
CA PHE A 25 12.37 -21.33 -15.47
C PHE A 25 13.80 -20.96 -15.06
N ALA A 26 14.09 -20.71 -13.77
CA ALA A 26 15.43 -20.37 -13.30
C ALA A 26 16.36 -21.58 -13.19
N ASP A 27 15.83 -22.81 -13.18
CA ASP A 27 16.64 -24.02 -13.22
C ASP A 27 17.51 -24.08 -14.48
N ASN A 28 18.79 -24.49 -14.36
CA ASN A 28 19.71 -24.52 -15.49
C ASN A 28 19.19 -25.33 -16.68
N ASP A 29 18.48 -26.42 -16.44
CA ASP A 29 18.00 -27.31 -17.50
C ASP A 29 16.96 -26.61 -18.38
N ASN A 30 16.29 -25.57 -17.88
CA ASN A 30 15.29 -24.82 -18.65
C ASN A 30 15.89 -23.85 -19.67
N GLN A 31 17.21 -23.59 -19.61
CA GLN A 31 17.92 -22.81 -20.62
C GLN A 31 17.77 -23.40 -22.04
N GLN A 32 17.58 -24.72 -22.15
CA GLN A 32 17.38 -25.40 -23.44
C GLN A 32 16.07 -24.99 -24.14
N TYR A 33 15.07 -24.53 -23.38
CA TYR A 33 13.77 -24.12 -23.91
C TYR A 33 13.74 -22.64 -24.26
N ASP A 34 14.26 -21.79 -23.38
CA ASP A 34 14.35 -20.34 -23.59
C ASP A 34 15.49 -19.75 -22.75
N LYS A 35 16.61 -19.46 -23.40
CA LYS A 35 17.82 -18.95 -22.74
C LYS A 35 17.62 -17.57 -22.11
N GLU A 36 16.94 -16.67 -22.80
CA GLU A 36 16.75 -15.30 -22.31
C GLU A 36 15.77 -15.29 -21.13
N LEU A 37 14.69 -16.08 -21.22
CA LEU A 37 13.77 -16.26 -20.10
C LEU A 37 14.45 -16.93 -18.89
N ASN A 38 15.31 -17.92 -19.10
CA ASN A 38 16.09 -18.54 -18.03
C ASN A 38 17.02 -17.53 -17.34
N LEU A 39 17.67 -16.64 -18.09
CA LEU A 39 18.51 -15.58 -17.51
C LEU A 39 17.69 -14.60 -16.67
N CYS A 40 16.52 -14.17 -17.17
CA CYS A 40 15.59 -13.34 -16.41
C CYS A 40 15.11 -14.04 -15.13
N ALA A 41 14.78 -15.33 -15.22
CA ALA A 41 14.32 -16.12 -14.09
C ALA A 41 15.40 -16.26 -13.00
N LYS A 42 16.66 -16.46 -13.38
CA LYS A 42 17.79 -16.48 -12.44
C LYS A 42 18.02 -15.12 -11.79
N GLU A 43 17.87 -14.03 -12.54
CA GLU A 43 17.92 -12.68 -11.98
C GLU A 43 16.78 -12.47 -10.97
N PHE A 44 15.57 -12.92 -11.28
CA PHE A 44 14.43 -12.87 -10.36
C PHE A 44 14.73 -13.58 -9.04
N VAL A 45 15.20 -14.84 -9.10
CA VAL A 45 15.60 -15.60 -7.89
C VAL A 45 16.69 -14.85 -7.12
N SER A 46 17.71 -14.34 -7.80
CA SER A 46 18.78 -13.55 -7.18
C SER A 46 18.25 -12.29 -6.48
N MET A 47 17.32 -11.57 -7.12
CA MET A 47 16.69 -10.37 -6.54
C MET A 47 15.90 -10.72 -5.27
N LEU A 48 15.12 -11.82 -5.28
CA LEU A 48 14.39 -12.28 -4.10
C LEU A 48 15.33 -12.59 -2.94
N ILE A 49 16.40 -13.37 -3.16
CA ILE A 49 17.36 -13.71 -2.11
C ILE A 49 18.06 -12.44 -1.58
N LYS A 50 18.44 -11.51 -2.47
CA LYS A 50 19.09 -10.25 -2.10
C LYS A 50 18.26 -9.34 -1.21
N LYS A 51 16.92 -9.49 -1.21
CA LYS A 51 16.05 -8.73 -0.31
C LYS A 51 16.34 -9.01 1.18
N GLN A 52 16.87 -10.19 1.52
CA GLN A 52 17.26 -10.55 2.89
C GLN A 52 18.75 -10.86 3.04
N ILE A 53 19.46 -11.16 1.94
CA ILE A 53 20.91 -11.40 1.91
C ILE A 53 21.54 -10.45 0.88
N PRO A 54 21.77 -9.16 1.20
CA PRO A 54 22.19 -8.15 0.22
C PRO A 54 23.47 -8.47 -0.57
N ASN A 55 24.39 -9.21 0.05
CA ASN A 55 25.67 -9.59 -0.55
C ASN A 55 25.61 -10.93 -1.32
N PHE A 56 24.41 -11.48 -1.56
CA PHE A 56 24.24 -12.73 -2.28
C PHE A 56 24.83 -12.67 -3.70
N ASN A 57 25.71 -13.62 -4.01
CA ASN A 57 26.41 -13.72 -5.29
C ASN A 57 26.56 -15.17 -5.81
N ASP A 58 25.92 -16.14 -5.16
CA ASP A 58 25.95 -17.53 -5.63
C ASP A 58 25.24 -17.65 -6.99
N PRO A 59 25.76 -18.45 -7.93
CA PRO A 59 25.07 -18.72 -9.18
C PRO A 59 23.79 -19.53 -8.91
N ILE A 60 22.71 -19.23 -9.61
CA ILE A 60 21.47 -20.01 -9.57
C ILE A 60 21.61 -21.19 -10.53
N LEU A 61 21.67 -22.41 -10.00
CA LEU A 61 21.95 -23.63 -10.76
C LEU A 61 20.77 -24.58 -10.79
N THR A 62 20.22 -24.92 -9.62
CA THR A 62 19.04 -25.79 -9.50
C THR A 62 17.91 -25.05 -8.82
N VAL A 63 16.70 -25.16 -9.37
CA VAL A 63 15.50 -24.55 -8.80
C VAL A 63 14.32 -25.49 -8.93
N GLU A 64 13.76 -25.87 -7.79
CA GLU A 64 12.44 -26.50 -7.72
C GLU A 64 11.46 -25.47 -7.16
N ALA A 65 10.33 -25.28 -7.82
CA ALA A 65 9.34 -24.29 -7.40
C ALA A 65 7.94 -24.88 -7.44
N GLY A 66 7.13 -24.50 -6.47
CA GLY A 66 5.77 -24.97 -6.33
C GLY A 66 4.86 -23.94 -5.67
N ARG A 67 3.65 -24.39 -5.36
CA ARG A 67 2.59 -23.57 -4.79
C ARG A 67 1.87 -24.31 -3.68
N GLN A 68 1.24 -23.56 -2.79
CA GLN A 68 0.28 -24.05 -1.80
C GLN A 68 0.86 -25.14 -0.86
N TRP A 69 2.18 -25.16 -0.67
CA TRP A 69 2.80 -26.00 0.35
C TRP A 69 2.50 -25.38 1.72
N GLU A 70 1.83 -26.13 2.60
CA GLU A 70 1.41 -25.65 3.92
C GLU A 70 0.56 -24.35 3.89
N ASN A 71 -0.16 -24.12 2.77
CA ASN A 71 -0.93 -22.91 2.44
C ASN A 71 -0.10 -21.66 2.09
N ILE A 72 1.22 -21.79 1.95
CA ILE A 72 2.08 -20.72 1.42
C ILE A 72 1.83 -20.60 -0.08
N ASP A 73 1.58 -19.39 -0.58
CA ASP A 73 1.15 -19.18 -1.96
C ASP A 73 2.13 -19.75 -2.98
N VAL A 74 3.41 -19.38 -2.85
CA VAL A 74 4.51 -19.86 -3.69
C VAL A 74 5.75 -20.19 -2.84
N TRP A 75 6.47 -21.23 -3.23
CA TRP A 75 7.76 -21.58 -2.64
C TRP A 75 8.76 -21.96 -3.72
N ALA A 76 10.06 -21.82 -3.42
CA ALA A 76 11.13 -22.34 -4.24
C ALA A 76 12.34 -22.81 -3.41
N GLU A 77 12.85 -23.98 -3.74
CA GLU A 77 14.13 -24.49 -3.27
C GLU A 77 15.21 -24.18 -4.31
N VAL A 78 16.30 -23.54 -3.87
CA VAL A 78 17.37 -23.06 -4.74
C VAL A 78 18.70 -23.67 -4.31
N ASN A 79 19.39 -24.31 -5.25
CA ASN A 79 20.71 -24.93 -5.08
C ASN A 79 20.78 -25.96 -3.93
N GLY A 80 19.65 -26.51 -3.49
CA GLY A 80 19.58 -27.38 -2.30
C GLY A 80 20.07 -26.68 -1.02
N LYS A 81 19.97 -25.34 -0.95
CA LYS A 81 20.57 -24.52 0.11
C LYS A 81 19.60 -23.47 0.65
N TYR A 82 18.81 -22.86 -0.22
CA TYR A 82 17.91 -21.78 0.14
C TYR A 82 16.47 -22.20 -0.10
N LEU A 83 15.60 -21.90 0.87
CA LEU A 83 14.16 -21.94 0.70
C LEU A 83 13.66 -20.50 0.59
N ILE A 84 12.92 -20.20 -0.48
CA ILE A 84 12.17 -18.95 -0.62
C ILE A 84 10.71 -19.28 -0.39
N ILE A 85 10.06 -18.54 0.50
CA ILE A 85 8.60 -18.56 0.65
C ILE A 85 8.05 -17.19 0.24
N ILE A 86 6.94 -17.19 -0.47
CA ILE A 86 6.30 -15.97 -0.98
C ILE A 86 4.83 -16.01 -0.59
N GLU A 87 4.39 -14.99 0.15
CA GLU A 87 2.98 -14.62 0.25
C GLU A 87 2.68 -13.66 -0.89
N ASP A 88 1.77 -14.03 -1.79
CA ASP A 88 1.42 -13.24 -2.97
C ASP A 88 0.17 -12.41 -2.74
N LYS A 89 0.22 -11.13 -3.13
CA LYS A 89 -0.90 -10.22 -3.04
C LYS A 89 -1.00 -9.35 -4.29
N THR A 90 -2.20 -9.31 -4.85
CA THR A 90 -2.52 -8.36 -5.94
C THR A 90 -3.06 -7.08 -5.31
N ILE A 91 -4.35 -7.03 -5.02
CA ILE A 91 -5.05 -5.87 -4.44
C ILE A 91 -5.22 -6.01 -2.94
N SER A 92 -5.48 -7.22 -2.43
CA SER A 92 -5.76 -7.44 -1.01
C SER A 92 -4.54 -7.17 -0.12
N SER A 93 -4.77 -6.64 1.08
CA SER A 93 -3.72 -6.49 2.09
C SER A 93 -3.60 -7.79 2.91
N GLU A 94 -2.54 -7.89 3.70
CA GLU A 94 -2.44 -8.97 4.68
C GLU A 94 -3.55 -8.87 5.73
N HIS A 95 -4.09 -10.02 6.10
CA HIS A 95 -5.01 -10.19 7.21
C HIS A 95 -4.53 -11.37 8.05
N SER A 96 -4.66 -11.27 9.37
CA SER A 96 -4.37 -12.32 10.37
C SER A 96 -2.88 -12.56 10.71
N ASN A 97 -2.60 -13.58 11.53
CA ASN A 97 -1.24 -14.00 11.93
C ASN A 97 -0.64 -15.00 10.92
N GLN A 98 -0.97 -14.84 9.63
CA GLN A 98 -0.63 -15.80 8.57
C GLN A 98 0.88 -15.81 8.30
N LEU A 99 1.48 -14.62 8.20
CA LEU A 99 2.90 -14.46 7.89
C LEU A 99 3.79 -15.09 8.96
N GLU A 100 3.49 -14.87 10.24
CA GLU A 100 4.23 -15.46 11.36
C GLU A 100 4.14 -16.98 11.35
N ARG A 101 2.95 -17.54 11.06
CA ARG A 101 2.76 -18.98 10.93
C ARG A 101 3.59 -19.57 9.79
N TYR A 102 3.55 -18.96 8.61
CA TYR A 102 4.29 -19.43 7.43
C TYR A 102 5.79 -19.36 7.61
N LYS A 103 6.27 -18.29 8.24
CA LYS A 103 7.68 -18.17 8.62
C LYS A 103 8.09 -19.29 9.56
N GLY A 104 7.32 -19.57 10.61
CA GLY A 104 7.62 -20.65 11.56
C GLY A 104 7.65 -22.04 10.90
N ILE A 105 6.76 -22.29 9.93
CA ILE A 105 6.74 -23.53 9.12
C ILE A 105 8.03 -23.64 8.30
N ALA A 106 8.42 -22.57 7.60
CA ALA A 106 9.62 -22.57 6.77
C ALA A 106 10.91 -22.68 7.58
N GLU A 107 11.00 -22.00 8.73
CA GLU A 107 12.16 -22.08 9.63
C GLU A 107 12.36 -23.51 10.16
N LYS A 108 11.27 -24.16 10.57
CA LYS A 108 11.29 -25.56 11.00
C LYS A 108 11.77 -26.47 9.86
N TRP A 109 11.17 -26.34 8.67
CA TRP A 109 11.54 -27.15 7.52
C TRP A 109 13.02 -26.94 7.12
N CYS A 110 13.52 -25.70 7.10
CA CYS A 110 14.92 -25.42 6.79
C CYS A 110 15.86 -26.08 7.80
N SER A 111 15.55 -25.99 9.10
CA SER A 111 16.33 -26.63 10.16
C SER A 111 16.40 -28.15 9.99
N GLU A 112 15.26 -28.79 9.71
CA GLU A 112 15.16 -30.24 9.52
C GLU A 112 15.91 -30.73 8.27
N ASN A 113 15.93 -29.91 7.21
CA ASN A 113 16.57 -30.24 5.92
C ASN A 113 17.99 -29.67 5.76
N LYS A 114 18.51 -28.96 6.78
CA LYS A 114 19.84 -28.33 6.78
C LYS A 114 20.03 -27.24 5.71
N TYR A 115 18.96 -26.49 5.44
CA TYR A 115 18.99 -25.30 4.60
C TYR A 115 19.39 -24.07 5.43
N GLU A 116 19.75 -22.99 4.76
CA GLU A 116 19.89 -21.68 5.39
C GLU A 116 18.55 -21.19 5.94
N THR A 117 18.58 -20.11 6.74
CA THR A 117 17.34 -19.44 7.20
C THR A 117 16.47 -19.08 5.99
N PRO A 118 15.15 -19.37 6.02
CA PRO A 118 14.29 -19.17 4.86
C PRO A 118 14.23 -17.70 4.45
N ILE A 119 14.21 -17.46 3.14
CA ILE A 119 13.97 -16.15 2.56
C ILE A 119 12.45 -15.92 2.53
N CYS A 120 11.97 -15.00 3.35
CA CYS A 120 10.54 -14.69 3.46
C CYS A 120 10.20 -13.44 2.66
N ILE A 121 9.39 -13.58 1.60
CA ILE A 121 9.00 -12.49 0.71
C ILE A 121 7.51 -12.22 0.80
N TYR A 122 7.15 -10.95 0.97
CA TYR A 122 5.80 -10.48 0.71
C TYR A 122 5.80 -9.79 -0.64
N LEU A 123 5.07 -10.37 -1.58
CA LEU A 123 5.04 -9.92 -2.96
C LEU A 123 3.75 -9.15 -3.22
N LYS A 124 3.86 -7.90 -3.69
CA LYS A 124 2.71 -6.99 -3.84
C LYS A 124 2.72 -6.22 -5.15
N THR A 125 1.77 -6.48 -6.04
CA THR A 125 1.68 -5.76 -7.34
C THR A 125 0.67 -4.61 -7.36
N GLY A 126 -0.33 -4.63 -6.47
CA GLY A 126 -1.21 -3.49 -6.21
C GLY A 126 -0.53 -2.40 -5.39
N ASN A 127 -1.15 -1.23 -5.29
CA ASN A 127 -0.68 -0.20 -4.37
C ASN A 127 -0.97 -0.64 -2.92
N GLU A 128 -0.09 -0.26 -2.00
CA GLU A 128 -0.21 -0.58 -0.57
C GLU A 128 0.43 0.55 0.24
N SER A 129 -0.09 0.82 1.43
CA SER A 129 0.45 1.90 2.27
C SER A 129 1.79 1.53 2.87
N LEU A 130 2.66 2.53 3.03
CA LEU A 130 3.97 2.33 3.66
C LEU A 130 3.85 1.74 5.07
N SER A 131 2.80 2.09 5.81
CA SER A 131 2.56 1.53 7.14
C SER A 131 2.27 0.02 7.13
N ILE A 132 1.55 -0.48 6.12
CA ILE A 132 1.32 -1.92 5.96
C ILE A 132 2.63 -2.62 5.58
N PHE A 133 3.41 -2.05 4.66
CA PHE A 133 4.74 -2.57 4.34
C PHE A 133 5.69 -2.60 5.55
N ASN A 134 5.65 -1.60 6.42
CA ASN A 134 6.46 -1.60 7.64
C ASN A 134 5.99 -2.70 8.61
N ALA A 135 4.68 -2.84 8.83
CA ALA A 135 4.14 -3.91 9.67
C ALA A 135 4.55 -5.32 9.15
N ILE A 136 4.58 -5.51 7.84
CA ILE A 136 5.04 -6.77 7.22
C ILE A 136 6.55 -6.98 7.43
N LYS A 137 7.36 -5.93 7.32
CA LYS A 137 8.80 -5.99 7.61
C LYS A 137 9.07 -6.34 9.07
N ASP A 138 8.28 -5.81 10.00
CA ASP A 138 8.39 -6.12 11.43
C ASP A 138 8.11 -7.61 11.71
N LYS A 139 7.31 -8.27 10.88
CA LYS A 139 7.09 -9.73 10.90
C LYS A 139 8.25 -10.53 10.28
N GLY A 140 9.27 -9.85 9.76
CA GLY A 140 10.49 -10.45 9.19
C GLY A 140 10.37 -10.87 7.73
N TYR A 141 9.42 -10.32 6.99
CA TYR A 141 9.30 -10.49 5.54
C TYR A 141 9.96 -9.32 4.82
N ALA A 142 10.62 -9.59 3.70
CA ALA A 142 11.08 -8.53 2.82
C ALA A 142 10.04 -8.24 1.72
N ILE A 143 9.94 -6.99 1.31
CA ILE A 143 8.97 -6.55 0.31
C ILE A 143 9.58 -6.69 -1.10
N PHE A 144 8.85 -7.37 -1.98
CA PHE A 144 9.08 -7.36 -3.42
C PHE A 144 7.84 -6.78 -4.10
N ASP A 145 7.91 -5.55 -4.60
CA ASP A 145 6.74 -4.84 -5.10
C ASP A 145 6.68 -4.74 -6.64
N ARG A 146 5.64 -4.07 -7.15
CA ARG A 146 5.48 -3.80 -8.58
C ARG A 146 6.71 -3.12 -9.22
N THR A 147 7.39 -2.23 -8.50
CA THR A 147 8.55 -1.52 -9.02
C THR A 147 9.77 -2.43 -9.15
N ASP A 148 9.92 -3.41 -8.26
CA ASP A 148 10.92 -4.47 -8.39
C ASP A 148 10.66 -5.32 -9.64
N PHE A 149 9.40 -5.72 -9.87
CA PHE A 149 9.02 -6.43 -11.11
C PHE A 149 9.31 -5.60 -12.36
N ILE A 150 8.90 -4.34 -12.39
CA ILE A 150 9.14 -3.47 -13.55
C ILE A 150 10.65 -3.33 -13.81
N THR A 151 11.46 -3.25 -12.76
CA THR A 151 12.93 -3.20 -12.88
C THR A 151 13.46 -4.47 -13.54
N LEU A 152 13.09 -5.65 -13.01
CA LEU A 152 13.46 -6.95 -13.58
C LEU A 152 13.03 -7.04 -15.05
N LEU A 153 11.76 -6.81 -15.35
CA LEU A 153 11.19 -7.01 -16.68
C LEU A 153 11.77 -6.02 -17.70
N ASN A 154 12.10 -4.79 -17.26
CA ASN A 154 12.78 -3.80 -18.09
C ASN A 154 14.19 -4.22 -18.51
N ASN A 155 14.89 -5.02 -17.69
CA ASN A 155 16.22 -5.54 -18.03
C ASN A 155 16.15 -6.65 -19.10
N HIS A 156 14.97 -7.22 -19.35
CA HIS A 156 14.77 -8.39 -20.22
C HIS A 156 13.70 -8.18 -21.31
N LYS A 157 13.61 -6.96 -21.87
CA LYS A 157 12.59 -6.57 -22.87
C LYS A 157 12.64 -7.38 -24.17
N ASP A 158 13.75 -8.04 -24.45
CA ASP A 158 13.93 -8.79 -25.69
C ASP A 158 13.27 -10.18 -25.67
N ILE A 159 12.84 -10.67 -24.50
CA ILE A 159 12.09 -11.93 -24.35
C ILE A 159 10.82 -11.89 -25.23
N LYS A 160 10.62 -12.96 -26.02
CA LYS A 160 9.49 -13.10 -26.95
C LYS A 160 8.37 -14.01 -26.45
N ASN A 161 8.50 -14.55 -25.24
CA ASN A 161 7.49 -15.41 -24.63
C ASN A 161 6.20 -14.60 -24.34
N ASN A 162 5.06 -15.05 -24.88
CA ASN A 162 3.80 -14.32 -24.73
C ASN A 162 3.30 -14.23 -23.29
N ILE A 163 3.56 -15.23 -22.44
CA ILE A 163 3.18 -15.20 -21.02
C ILE A 163 3.98 -14.09 -20.31
N PHE A 164 5.29 -14.02 -20.58
CA PHE A 164 6.16 -12.97 -20.06
C PHE A 164 5.72 -11.58 -20.53
N ILE A 165 5.48 -11.42 -21.84
CA ILE A 165 5.06 -10.15 -22.43
C ILE A 165 3.74 -9.68 -21.82
N ASP A 166 2.75 -10.57 -21.71
CA ASP A 166 1.46 -10.22 -21.14
C ASP A 166 1.60 -9.79 -19.66
N PHE A 167 2.43 -10.48 -18.86
CA PHE A 167 2.67 -10.05 -17.47
C PHE A 167 3.39 -8.69 -17.40
N TYR A 168 4.37 -8.47 -18.27
CA TYR A 168 5.08 -7.19 -18.35
C TYR A 168 4.16 -6.02 -18.75
N GLU A 169 3.30 -6.22 -19.75
CA GLU A 169 2.28 -5.25 -20.15
C GLU A 169 1.31 -4.97 -18.98
N ARG A 170 0.92 -6.00 -18.22
CA ARG A 170 0.05 -5.84 -17.04
C ARG A 170 0.72 -4.98 -15.96
N MET A 171 1.98 -5.26 -15.61
CA MET A 171 2.72 -4.52 -14.59
C MET A 171 2.95 -3.06 -14.99
N THR A 172 3.34 -2.82 -16.24
CA THR A 172 3.54 -1.46 -16.76
C THR A 172 2.22 -0.67 -16.83
N ASN A 173 1.11 -1.34 -17.18
CA ASN A 173 -0.20 -0.70 -17.16
C ASN A 173 -0.66 -0.36 -15.74
N LEU A 174 -0.42 -1.21 -14.74
CA LEU A 174 -0.69 -0.89 -13.34
C LEU A 174 0.07 0.35 -12.88
N GLU A 175 1.35 0.45 -13.23
CA GLU A 175 2.16 1.62 -12.87
C GLU A 175 1.69 2.89 -13.57
N LYS A 176 1.32 2.79 -14.86
CA LYS A 176 0.72 3.90 -15.59
C LYS A 176 -0.58 4.37 -14.94
N LEU A 177 -1.46 3.45 -14.53
CA LEU A 177 -2.70 3.80 -13.82
C LEU A 177 -2.42 4.43 -12.45
N SER A 178 -1.36 4.00 -11.77
CA SER A 178 -0.96 4.53 -10.47
C SER A 178 -0.31 5.91 -10.55
N THR A 179 0.15 6.38 -11.71
CA THR A 179 0.79 7.68 -11.89
C THR A 179 -0.05 8.65 -12.73
N ALA A 180 -1.17 8.20 -13.29
CA ALA A 180 -2.05 8.99 -14.14
C ALA A 180 -2.58 10.28 -13.46
N PHE A 181 -2.74 10.25 -12.14
CA PHE A 181 -3.21 11.38 -11.33
C PHE A 181 -2.37 12.66 -11.54
N GLU A 182 -1.10 12.55 -11.89
CA GLU A 182 -0.19 13.69 -12.12
C GLU A 182 -0.56 14.52 -13.35
N HIS A 183 -1.30 13.94 -14.29
CA HIS A 183 -1.63 14.55 -15.58
C HIS A 183 -3.13 14.57 -15.86
N LYS A 184 -3.93 14.23 -14.86
CA LYS A 184 -5.37 14.05 -14.96
C LYS A 184 -6.09 15.08 -14.09
N PRO A 185 -7.13 15.76 -14.60
CA PRO A 185 -7.90 16.70 -13.79
C PRO A 185 -8.63 15.95 -12.66
N LEU A 186 -8.80 16.62 -11.52
CA LEU A 186 -9.29 15.99 -10.28
C LEU A 186 -10.70 15.41 -10.37
N ASP A 187 -11.55 15.94 -11.25
CA ASP A 187 -12.91 15.46 -11.49
C ASP A 187 -12.95 14.13 -12.26
N GLU A 188 -11.87 13.77 -12.95
CA GLU A 188 -11.75 12.48 -13.61
C GLU A 188 -11.09 11.41 -12.73
N TRP A 189 -10.53 11.78 -11.57
CA TRP A 189 -9.81 10.85 -10.69
C TRP A 189 -10.67 9.66 -10.26
N ASN A 190 -10.06 8.48 -10.27
CA ASN A 190 -10.64 7.24 -9.76
C ASN A 190 -9.81 6.68 -8.61
N GLY A 191 -10.16 5.49 -8.11
CA GLY A 191 -9.44 4.88 -7.00
C GLY A 191 -7.94 4.64 -7.25
N ASN A 192 -7.50 4.37 -8.48
CA ASN A 192 -6.08 4.23 -8.78
C ASN A 192 -5.35 5.58 -8.68
N ASP A 193 -6.01 6.65 -9.13
CA ASP A 193 -5.48 8.01 -9.04
C ASP A 193 -5.29 8.43 -7.57
N TRP A 194 -6.28 8.16 -6.70
CA TRP A 194 -6.19 8.43 -5.27
C TRP A 194 -5.10 7.63 -4.55
N GLN A 195 -4.99 6.32 -4.84
CA GLN A 195 -3.92 5.50 -4.29
C GLN A 195 -2.54 6.00 -4.74
N GLY A 196 -2.40 6.33 -6.03
CA GLY A 196 -1.20 6.92 -6.60
C GLY A 196 -0.79 8.22 -5.92
N PHE A 197 -1.76 9.12 -5.75
CA PHE A 197 -1.58 10.37 -5.03
C PHE A 197 -1.14 10.14 -3.58
N PHE A 198 -1.79 9.25 -2.83
CA PHE A 198 -1.39 8.95 -1.45
C PHE A 198 0.00 8.32 -1.36
N LYS A 199 0.35 7.41 -2.29
CA LYS A 199 1.71 6.87 -2.43
C LYS A 199 2.74 7.96 -2.69
N LEU A 200 2.42 9.00 -3.48
CA LEU A 200 3.32 10.15 -3.65
C LEU A 200 3.43 10.96 -2.35
N ILE A 201 2.31 11.28 -1.69
CA ILE A 201 2.31 12.14 -0.50
C ILE A 201 3.02 11.48 0.70
N GLU A 202 2.89 10.17 0.90
CA GLU A 202 3.59 9.45 1.98
C GLU A 202 5.13 9.48 1.85
N THR A 203 5.67 9.76 0.65
CA THR A 203 7.12 9.99 0.48
C THR A 203 7.58 11.37 0.95
N LYS A 204 6.64 12.31 1.13
CA LYS A 204 6.91 13.73 1.42
C LYS A 204 6.54 14.13 2.84
N ILE A 205 5.50 13.53 3.40
CA ILE A 205 5.06 13.73 4.77
C ILE A 205 4.64 12.40 5.39
N ASN A 206 4.65 12.34 6.73
CA ASN A 206 4.12 11.18 7.43
C ASN A 206 2.61 11.02 7.18
N ILE A 207 2.22 9.82 6.74
CA ILE A 207 0.82 9.35 6.70
C ILE A 207 0.76 8.10 7.59
N LEU A 208 -0.16 8.06 8.55
CA LEU A 208 -0.31 6.90 9.43
C LEU A 208 -0.83 5.69 8.65
N LYS A 209 -1.87 5.88 7.85
CA LYS A 209 -2.45 4.83 7.01
C LYS A 209 -3.33 5.45 5.94
N TRP A 210 -3.39 4.83 4.78
CA TRP A 210 -4.43 5.09 3.79
C TRP A 210 -5.04 3.76 3.37
N HIS A 211 -6.36 3.74 3.15
CA HIS A 211 -7.10 2.53 2.77
C HIS A 211 -8.47 2.89 2.20
N TYR A 212 -9.17 1.90 1.64
CA TYR A 212 -10.55 2.06 1.23
C TYR A 212 -11.51 1.88 2.40
N VAL A 213 -12.41 2.85 2.60
CA VAL A 213 -13.46 2.79 3.61
C VAL A 213 -14.78 2.44 2.95
N ASN A 214 -15.30 1.24 3.22
CA ASN A 214 -16.61 0.83 2.73
C ASN A 214 -17.74 1.59 3.44
N ASN A 215 -18.75 2.03 2.67
CA ASN A 215 -19.97 2.61 3.22
C ASN A 215 -21.17 2.29 2.30
N PRO A 216 -22.42 2.49 2.77
CA PRO A 216 -23.62 2.19 1.98
C PRO A 216 -23.75 2.96 0.64
N ASN A 217 -22.98 4.04 0.44
CA ASN A 217 -22.98 4.84 -0.78
C ASN A 217 -21.80 4.52 -1.71
N GLY A 218 -21.11 3.39 -1.50
CA GLY A 218 -20.04 2.92 -2.37
C GLY A 218 -18.65 2.96 -1.73
N GLY A 219 -18.44 3.76 -0.68
CA GLY A 219 -17.13 3.91 -0.03
C GLY A 219 -16.27 5.06 -0.60
N PHE A 220 -15.04 5.20 -0.10
CA PHE A 220 -14.03 6.16 -0.60
C PHE A 220 -12.62 5.78 -0.13
N TRP A 221 -11.60 6.21 -0.86
CA TRP A 221 -10.21 6.16 -0.38
C TRP A 221 -9.95 7.27 0.65
N ASN A 222 -9.33 6.89 1.77
CA ASN A 222 -8.91 7.84 2.80
C ASN A 222 -7.42 7.79 3.08
N ALA A 223 -6.89 8.87 3.67
CA ALA A 223 -5.55 8.90 4.26
C ALA A 223 -5.59 9.62 5.61
N ILE A 224 -5.12 8.96 6.67
CA ILE A 224 -5.05 9.47 8.03
C ILE A 224 -3.65 10.05 8.25
N LEU A 225 -3.55 11.35 8.54
CA LEU A 225 -2.25 12.04 8.63
C LEU A 225 -1.63 11.97 10.04
N ASN A 226 -2.46 12.02 11.08
CA ASN A 226 -2.05 11.98 12.48
C ASN A 226 -3.11 11.28 13.33
N TRP A 227 -2.81 11.07 14.61
CA TRP A 227 -3.72 10.57 15.62
C TRP A 227 -3.26 11.15 16.96
N GLU A 228 -3.89 12.24 17.38
CA GLU A 228 -3.49 13.03 18.56
C GLU A 228 -4.70 13.24 19.47
N TYR A 229 -4.55 13.96 20.57
CA TYR A 229 -5.58 14.02 21.61
C TYR A 229 -5.92 15.46 21.99
N TRP A 230 -7.21 15.78 22.00
CA TRP A 230 -7.77 17.01 22.57
C TRP A 230 -8.47 16.66 23.88
N GLY A 231 -7.82 16.98 25.01
CA GLY A 231 -8.14 16.33 26.28
C GLY A 231 -7.92 14.83 26.17
N ASP A 232 -8.95 14.04 26.49
CA ASP A 232 -8.90 12.58 26.36
C ASP A 232 -9.35 12.08 24.97
N TYR A 233 -9.86 12.95 24.10
CA TYR A 233 -10.49 12.54 22.85
C TYR A 233 -9.51 12.49 21.68
N PRO A 234 -9.46 11.38 20.91
CA PRO A 234 -8.66 11.34 19.70
C PRO A 234 -9.17 12.33 18.64
N VAL A 235 -8.27 13.18 18.16
CA VAL A 235 -8.50 14.16 17.09
C VAL A 235 -7.43 14.00 16.02
N TYR A 236 -7.87 14.01 14.76
CA TYR A 236 -6.99 13.73 13.64
C TYR A 236 -7.44 14.42 12.34
N ILE A 237 -6.51 14.52 11.39
CA ILE A 237 -6.79 14.94 10.02
C ILE A 237 -6.89 13.70 9.13
N GLN A 238 -7.99 13.61 8.40
CA GLN A 238 -8.24 12.58 7.40
C GLN A 238 -8.54 13.22 6.05
N LEU A 239 -7.84 12.77 5.01
CA LEU A 239 -8.19 13.06 3.62
C LEU A 239 -9.29 12.09 3.18
N GLU A 240 -10.38 12.59 2.62
CA GLU A 240 -11.52 11.82 2.10
C GLU A 240 -11.84 12.35 0.70
N GLU A 241 -11.42 11.65 -0.35
CA GLU A 241 -11.61 12.00 -1.78
C GLU A 241 -12.17 13.42 -2.05
N GLY A 242 -11.28 14.41 -2.06
CA GLY A 242 -11.62 15.81 -2.34
C GLY A 242 -11.94 16.67 -1.12
N LYS A 243 -11.94 16.11 0.09
CA LYS A 243 -12.06 16.87 1.35
C LYS A 243 -10.89 16.55 2.27
N LEU A 244 -10.41 17.57 2.96
CA LEU A 244 -9.60 17.40 4.16
C LEU A 244 -10.54 17.59 5.35
N CYS A 245 -10.59 16.60 6.23
CA CYS A 245 -11.52 16.52 7.34
C CYS A 245 -10.76 16.56 8.67
N PHE A 246 -11.11 17.51 9.54
CA PHE A 246 -10.80 17.43 10.97
C PHE A 246 -11.79 16.47 11.61
N LYS A 247 -11.28 15.45 12.31
CA LYS A 247 -12.04 14.32 12.83
C LYS A 247 -11.92 14.22 14.34
N LEU A 248 -12.97 13.72 14.97
CA LEU A 248 -13.05 13.36 16.39
C LEU A 248 -13.45 11.89 16.48
N SER A 249 -12.68 11.07 17.21
CA SER A 249 -13.06 9.70 17.57
C SER A 249 -13.68 9.66 18.96
N THR A 250 -14.68 8.81 19.08
CA THR A 250 -15.36 8.41 20.32
C THR A 250 -15.59 6.90 20.29
N ASP A 251 -14.72 6.16 19.57
CA ASP A 251 -14.77 4.71 19.53
C ASP A 251 -14.31 4.16 20.89
N PRO A 252 -15.09 3.26 21.52
CA PRO A 252 -14.67 2.57 22.75
C PRO A 252 -13.34 1.82 22.66
N ASP A 253 -12.91 1.42 21.46
CA ASP A 253 -11.59 0.80 21.28
C ASP A 253 -10.44 1.83 21.43
N ASP A 254 -10.74 3.12 21.28
CA ASP A 254 -9.76 4.23 21.37
C ASP A 254 -9.81 4.96 22.72
N ILE A 255 -10.96 4.99 23.38
CA ILE A 255 -11.21 5.78 24.59
C ILE A 255 -12.34 5.19 25.45
N ASP A 256 -12.13 5.16 26.76
CA ASP A 256 -13.16 4.85 27.75
C ASP A 256 -14.11 6.05 27.94
N LEU A 257 -15.35 5.91 27.48
CA LEU A 257 -16.38 6.96 27.60
C LEU A 257 -17.34 6.68 28.77
N PRO A 258 -17.80 7.73 29.48
CA PRO A 258 -18.85 7.58 30.48
C PRO A 258 -20.19 7.19 29.84
N ASP A 259 -21.05 6.48 30.57
CA ASP A 259 -22.33 5.94 30.08
C ASP A 259 -23.25 7.00 29.42
N ASN A 260 -23.18 8.25 29.89
CA ASN A 260 -24.01 9.37 29.39
C ASN A 260 -23.22 10.36 28.52
N PHE A 261 -22.19 9.89 27.81
CA PHE A 261 -21.36 10.74 26.97
C PHE A 261 -22.15 11.41 25.82
N ASP A 262 -22.19 12.75 25.82
CA ASP A 262 -22.86 13.53 24.78
C ASP A 262 -21.91 13.85 23.61
N ARG A 263 -21.87 12.93 22.64
CA ARG A 263 -21.13 13.09 21.38
C ARG A 263 -21.48 14.38 20.64
N THR A 264 -22.74 14.82 20.72
CA THR A 264 -23.20 16.01 19.98
C THR A 264 -22.59 17.26 20.59
N ASN A 265 -22.63 17.37 21.91
CA ASN A 265 -22.07 18.53 22.61
C ASN A 265 -20.55 18.58 22.46
N THR A 266 -19.83 17.48 22.71
CA THR A 266 -18.35 17.45 22.57
C THR A 266 -17.90 17.79 21.14
N ARG A 267 -18.58 17.26 20.12
CA ARG A 267 -18.29 17.61 18.72
C ARG A 267 -18.55 19.10 18.44
N ASN A 268 -19.63 19.67 19.00
CA ASN A 268 -19.95 21.09 18.81
C ASN A 268 -18.93 22.00 19.51
N GLU A 269 -18.45 21.63 20.69
CA GLU A 269 -17.39 22.33 21.41
C GLU A 269 -16.10 22.38 20.57
N LEU A 270 -15.65 21.23 20.07
CA LEU A 270 -14.47 21.16 19.22
C LEU A 270 -14.66 21.94 17.91
N TYR A 271 -15.85 21.87 17.28
CA TYR A 271 -16.15 22.66 16.09
C TYR A 271 -16.07 24.17 16.36
N ASN A 272 -16.68 24.64 17.45
CA ASN A 272 -16.66 26.06 17.81
C ASN A 272 -15.22 26.53 18.04
N LEU A 273 -14.41 25.74 18.77
CA LEU A 273 -12.99 26.02 18.98
C LEU A 273 -12.22 26.11 17.66
N ILE A 274 -12.38 25.12 16.77
CA ILE A 274 -11.73 25.11 15.45
C ILE A 274 -12.09 26.35 14.64
N ILE A 275 -13.37 26.71 14.56
CA ILE A 275 -13.81 27.86 13.78
C ILE A 275 -13.36 29.19 14.39
N GLU A 276 -13.40 29.32 15.71
CA GLU A 276 -12.88 30.52 16.41
C GLU A 276 -11.40 30.75 16.07
N LYS A 277 -10.57 29.71 16.23
CA LYS A 277 -9.12 29.79 15.96
C LYS A 277 -8.83 29.99 14.47
N ALA A 278 -9.56 29.30 13.60
CA ALA A 278 -9.42 29.46 12.16
C ALA A 278 -9.69 30.90 11.73
N ASN A 279 -10.79 31.50 12.20
CA ASN A 279 -11.15 32.89 11.89
C ASN A 279 -10.12 33.88 12.43
N ALA A 280 -9.62 33.67 13.65
CA ALA A 280 -8.58 34.52 14.24
C ALA A 280 -7.27 34.52 13.43
N LEU A 281 -6.98 33.42 12.72
CA LEU A 281 -5.81 33.24 11.87
C LEU A 281 -6.08 33.50 10.38
N GLY A 282 -7.30 33.89 10.01
CA GLY A 282 -7.70 34.12 8.62
C GLY A 282 -7.82 32.87 7.75
N LEU A 283 -7.94 31.68 8.36
CA LEU A 283 -8.16 30.40 7.69
C LEU A 283 -9.65 30.19 7.34
N ASN A 284 -10.21 31.13 6.58
CA ASN A 284 -11.64 31.18 6.26
C ASN A 284 -12.11 30.01 5.39
N GLU A 285 -11.19 29.23 4.81
CA GLU A 285 -11.51 28.01 4.07
C GLU A 285 -11.97 26.84 4.96
N ILE A 286 -11.71 26.90 6.27
CA ILE A 286 -12.16 25.89 7.23
C ILE A 286 -13.64 26.16 7.53
N ARG A 287 -14.49 25.18 7.20
CA ARG A 287 -15.94 25.32 7.36
C ARG A 287 -16.60 24.10 7.98
N LYS A 288 -17.87 24.26 8.35
CA LYS A 288 -18.73 23.16 8.81
C LYS A 288 -18.96 22.12 7.71
N PRO A 289 -18.94 20.82 8.03
CA PRO A 289 -19.34 19.78 7.09
C PRO A 289 -20.85 19.82 6.81
N ASP A 290 -21.23 19.38 5.61
CA ASP A 290 -22.63 19.37 5.15
C ASP A 290 -23.50 18.41 5.98
N ARG A 291 -22.89 17.32 6.47
CA ARG A 291 -23.51 16.38 7.41
C ARG A 291 -22.79 16.46 8.74
N PHE A 292 -23.56 16.66 9.81
CA PHE A 292 -23.02 16.80 11.16
C PHE A 292 -23.63 15.74 12.09
N GLY A 293 -23.15 14.51 11.93
CA GLY A 293 -23.62 13.32 12.66
C GLY A 293 -22.95 13.11 14.02
N ASN A 294 -23.51 12.21 14.83
CA ASN A 294 -23.09 11.90 16.20
C ASN A 294 -22.56 10.45 16.34
N GLY A 295 -21.97 9.91 15.26
CA GLY A 295 -21.39 8.57 15.25
C GLY A 295 -20.08 8.49 16.03
N LYS A 296 -19.43 7.31 16.02
CA LYS A 296 -18.15 7.11 16.70
C LYS A 296 -17.02 7.96 16.11
N TYR A 297 -16.92 8.01 14.78
CA TYR A 297 -15.98 8.85 14.05
C TYR A 297 -16.73 10.01 13.40
N MET A 298 -16.47 11.24 13.84
CA MET A 298 -17.21 12.42 13.41
C MET A 298 -16.31 13.39 12.65
N THR A 299 -16.77 13.88 11.50
CA THR A 299 -16.18 15.06 10.87
C THR A 299 -16.65 16.30 11.60
N VAL A 300 -15.70 17.10 12.08
CA VAL A 300 -15.94 18.29 12.88
C VAL A 300 -15.87 19.54 12.01
N ALA A 301 -14.85 19.63 11.15
CA ALA A 301 -14.67 20.70 10.18
C ALA A 301 -14.05 20.13 8.89
N ILE A 302 -14.21 20.83 7.78
CA ILE A 302 -13.65 20.43 6.48
C ILE A 302 -13.02 21.59 5.73
N ILE A 303 -12.16 21.24 4.78
CA ILE A 303 -11.62 22.12 3.74
C ILE A 303 -11.89 21.43 2.39
N ASP A 304 -12.53 22.15 1.47
CA ASP A 304 -12.83 21.65 0.13
C ASP A 304 -11.58 21.59 -0.76
N LYS A 305 -11.60 20.69 -1.76
CA LYS A 305 -10.45 20.39 -2.64
C LYS A 305 -9.81 21.62 -3.27
N GLU A 306 -10.58 22.66 -3.57
CA GLU A 306 -10.10 23.90 -4.19
C GLU A 306 -9.08 24.63 -3.31
N ASN A 307 -9.12 24.41 -1.99
CA ASN A 307 -8.28 25.12 -1.03
C ASN A 307 -7.05 24.30 -0.59
N TRP A 308 -7.06 22.97 -0.74
CA TRP A 308 -5.95 22.12 -0.28
C TRP A 308 -5.32 21.23 -1.36
N LEU A 309 -6.09 20.84 -2.38
CA LEU A 309 -5.71 19.82 -3.37
C LEU A 309 -5.53 20.35 -4.79
N ALA A 310 -6.49 21.15 -5.26
CA ALA A 310 -6.56 21.64 -6.64
C ALA A 310 -5.75 22.93 -6.82
N ASN A 311 -5.10 23.06 -7.97
CA ASN A 311 -4.70 24.35 -8.49
C ASN A 311 -5.88 25.02 -9.23
N GLU A 312 -5.68 26.26 -9.67
CA GLU A 312 -6.69 27.06 -10.39
C GLU A 312 -7.22 26.39 -11.68
N LYS A 313 -6.49 25.41 -12.23
CA LYS A 313 -6.86 24.65 -13.43
C LYS A 313 -7.50 23.30 -13.13
N GLY A 314 -7.71 22.96 -11.85
CA GLY A 314 -8.30 21.67 -11.44
C GLY A 314 -7.33 20.48 -11.45
N PHE A 315 -6.02 20.72 -11.47
CA PHE A 315 -4.99 19.68 -11.38
C PHE A 315 -4.32 19.69 -10.01
N VAL A 316 -3.74 18.55 -9.62
CA VAL A 316 -2.94 18.46 -8.40
C VAL A 316 -1.65 19.27 -8.54
N ASN A 317 -1.24 19.95 -7.45
CA ASN A 317 0.11 20.45 -7.28
C ASN A 317 0.69 19.82 -6.00
N ALA A 318 1.49 18.76 -6.16
CA ALA A 318 1.97 17.97 -5.04
C ALA A 318 2.78 18.79 -4.01
N GLN A 319 3.56 19.77 -4.46
CA GLN A 319 4.28 20.65 -3.53
C GLN A 319 3.31 21.51 -2.72
N LYS A 320 2.33 22.13 -3.39
CA LYS A 320 1.35 22.98 -2.70
C LYS A 320 0.46 22.19 -1.76
N VAL A 321 0.08 20.97 -2.14
CA VAL A 321 -0.60 20.02 -1.27
C VAL A 321 0.20 19.81 0.01
N VAL A 322 1.48 19.44 -0.10
CA VAL A 322 2.32 19.20 1.08
C VAL A 322 2.40 20.43 1.99
N GLU A 323 2.62 21.63 1.42
CA GLU A 323 2.60 22.88 2.17
C GLU A 323 1.27 23.08 2.93
N ASN A 324 0.15 22.82 2.26
CA ASN A 324 -1.18 22.93 2.85
C ASN A 324 -1.39 21.90 3.96
N LEU A 325 -1.02 20.64 3.74
CA LEU A 325 -1.15 19.58 4.75
C LEU A 325 -0.33 19.90 6.00
N ILE A 326 0.92 20.38 5.84
CA ILE A 326 1.75 20.84 6.94
C ILE A 326 1.10 22.03 7.67
N LYS A 327 0.57 23.01 6.92
CA LYS A 327 -0.17 24.16 7.48
C LYS A 327 -1.31 23.71 8.39
N TYR A 328 -2.15 22.78 7.93
CA TYR A 328 -3.32 22.33 8.69
C TYR A 328 -2.97 21.40 9.85
N LEU A 329 -1.95 20.54 9.70
CA LEU A 329 -1.40 19.76 10.81
C LEU A 329 -0.85 20.66 11.91
N ARG A 330 -0.13 21.73 11.55
CA ARG A 330 0.36 22.72 12.50
C ARG A 330 -0.77 23.46 13.19
N PHE A 331 -1.79 23.89 12.44
CA PHE A 331 -2.98 24.51 13.02
C PHE A 331 -3.65 23.60 14.05
N LEU A 332 -3.85 22.31 13.74
CA LEU A 332 -4.41 21.36 14.70
C LEU A 332 -3.56 21.31 15.99
N ARG A 333 -2.25 21.05 15.85
CA ARG A 333 -1.33 20.87 16.98
C ARG A 333 -1.16 22.13 17.83
N GLU A 334 -0.99 23.27 17.19
CA GLU A 334 -0.62 24.50 17.87
C GLU A 334 -1.84 25.31 18.32
N GLU A 335 -3.02 25.13 17.76
CA GLU A 335 -4.16 26.01 18.11
C GLU A 335 -5.32 25.27 18.77
N ILE A 336 -5.42 23.95 18.57
CA ILE A 336 -6.54 23.15 19.05
C ILE A 336 -6.12 22.21 20.18
N LEU A 337 -4.95 21.57 20.07
CA LEU A 337 -4.49 20.57 21.04
C LEU A 337 -3.70 21.16 22.22
N LYS A 338 -3.63 22.49 22.35
CA LYS A 338 -2.91 23.18 23.43
C LYS A 338 -3.64 23.15 24.76
#